data_AF-A0A1Q7PJ34-F1
#
_entry.id   AF-A0A1Q7PJ34-F1
#
_cell.length_a   1.000
_cell.length_b   1.000
_cell.length_c   1.000
_cell.angle_alpha   90.00
_cell.angle_beta   90.00
_cell.angle_gamma   90.00
#
_symmetry.space_group_name_H-M   'P 1'
#
loop_
_entity.id
_entity.type
_entity.pdbx_description
1 polymer ?
#
loop_
_entity_poly.entity_id
_entity_poly.type
_entity_poly.pdbx_seq_one_letter_code
_entity_poly.pdbx_strand_id
1 'polypeptide(L)' 'MERGQPHYYRLQGPTFLVEYDNTQNNANHIHTVWRDFEGDWGQDLLRLHYDSAHPDHGH' A
#
# COMPACT_ATOMS: atom_id res chain seq x y z
N MET A 1 -12.07 18.67 8.32
CA MET A 1 -11.74 18.34 6.92
C MET A 1 -12.99 18.53 6.10
N GLU A 2 -12.94 19.37 5.07
CA GLU A 2 -14.07 19.60 4.16
C GLU A 2 -13.92 18.76 2.89
N ARG A 3 -15.04 18.36 2.28
CA ARG A 3 -15.05 17.57 1.05
C ARG A 3 -14.47 18.39 -0.10
N GLY A 4 -13.52 17.81 -0.84
CA GLY A 4 -12.89 18.44 -2.01
C GLY A 4 -11.70 19.36 -1.71
N GLN A 5 -11.31 19.50 -0.43
CA GLN A 5 -10.09 20.21 -0.08
C GLN A 5 -8.85 19.30 -0.17
N PRO A 6 -7.65 19.86 -0.41
CA PRO A 6 -6.38 19.15 -0.31
C PRO A 6 -6.18 18.54 1.07
N HIS A 7 -5.85 17.25 1.11
CA HIS A 7 -5.61 16.52 2.36
C HIS A 7 -4.34 15.69 2.24
N TYR A 8 -3.52 15.73 3.28
CA TYR A 8 -2.33 14.90 3.43
C TYR A 8 -2.33 14.30 4.83
N TYR A 9 -2.08 13.00 4.91
CA TYR A 9 -1.91 12.29 6.18
C TYR A 9 -0.77 11.31 6.08
N ARG A 10 0.02 11.23 7.15
CA ARG A 10 1.01 10.19 7.34
C ARG A 10 0.82 9.59 8.71
N LEU A 11 0.64 8.27 8.72
CA LEU A 11 0.56 7.46 9.91
C LEU A 11 1.79 6.57 9.90
N GLN A 12 2.67 6.77 10.86
CA GLN A 12 3.88 5.97 11.00
C GLN A 12 3.86 5.29 12.36
N GLY A 13 3.84 3.96 12.30
CA GLY A 13 4.13 3.11 13.45
C GLY A 13 5.60 2.69 13.46
N PRO A 14 6.01 1.89 14.45
CA PRO A 14 7.36 1.33 14.51
C PRO A 14 7.63 0.26 13.44
N THR A 15 6.58 -0.33 12.83
CA THR A 15 6.69 -1.47 11.91
C THR A 15 6.25 -1.18 10.47
N PHE A 16 5.45 -0.13 10.27
CA PHE A 16 4.96 0.24 8.94
C PHE A 16 4.64 1.73 8.84
N LEU A 17 4.45 2.18 7.60
CA LEU A 17 3.99 3.50 7.24
C LEU A 17 2.80 3.41 6.28
N VAL A 18 1.82 4.26 6.52
CA VAL A 18 0.78 4.60 5.55
C VAL A 18 0.85 6.09 5.25
N GLU A 19 0.88 6.40 3.97
CA GLU A 19 0.82 7.77 3.48
C GLU A 19 -0.36 7.92 2.53
N TYR A 20 -1.11 9.00 2.71
CA TYR A 20 -2.21 9.41 1.85
C TYR A 20 -1.95 10.85 1.41
N ASP A 21 -1.94 11.07 0.11
CA ASP A 21 -1.79 12.38 -0.50
C ASP A 21 -2.92 12.60 -1.51
N ASN A 22 -3.73 13.62 -1.28
CA ASN A 22 -4.70 14.12 -2.25
C ASN A 22 -4.59 15.64 -2.36
N THR A 23 -3.36 16.16 -2.44
CA THR A 23 -3.10 17.60 -2.53
C THR A 23 -2.99 18.11 -3.97
N GLN A 24 -2.80 17.20 -4.93
CA GLN A 24 -2.60 17.50 -6.34
C GLN A 24 -3.92 17.62 -7.11
N ASN A 25 -3.88 18.23 -8.29
CA ASN A 25 -5.01 18.35 -9.23
C ASN A 25 -6.33 18.79 -8.58
N ASN A 26 -6.27 19.78 -7.68
CA ASN A 26 -7.43 20.26 -6.94
C ASN A 26 -8.14 19.15 -6.13
N ALA A 27 -7.33 18.33 -5.44
CA ALA A 27 -7.78 17.23 -4.58
C ALA A 27 -8.64 16.17 -5.30
N ASN A 28 -8.31 15.90 -6.56
CA ASN A 28 -8.99 14.90 -7.40
C ASN A 28 -8.13 13.69 -7.78
N HIS A 29 -6.87 13.68 -7.37
CA HIS A 29 -5.89 12.65 -7.75
C HIS A 29 -5.19 12.16 -6.49
N ILE A 30 -5.59 10.98 -6.03
CA ILE A 30 -5.12 10.41 -4.78
C ILE A 30 -3.90 9.52 -5.05
N HIS A 31 -2.84 9.73 -4.29
CA HIS A 31 -1.76 8.77 -4.09
C HIS A 31 -1.85 8.15 -2.70
N THR A 32 -1.52 6.86 -2.60
CA THR A 32 -1.43 6.18 -1.31
C THR A 32 -0.27 5.21 -1.34
N VAL A 33 0.52 5.22 -0.27
CA VAL A 33 1.63 4.29 -0.07
C VAL A 33 1.36 3.50 1.20
N TRP A 34 1.51 2.18 1.09
CA TRP A 34 1.67 1.27 2.23
C TRP A 34 3.10 0.75 2.19
N ARG A 35 3.81 0.85 3.31
CA ARG A 35 5.20 0.42 3.43
C ARG A 35 5.37 -0.40 4.70
N ASP A 36 5.72 -1.67 4.54
CA ASP A 36 6.22 -2.53 5.61
C ASP A 36 7.73 -2.31 5.72
N PHE A 37 8.29 -2.16 6.92
CA PHE A 37 9.73 -1.92 7.10
C PHE A 37 10.58 -3.20 7.11
N GLU A 38 9.97 -4.33 7.44
CA GLU A 38 10.63 -5.63 7.43
C GLU A 38 10.39 -6.34 6.10
N GLY A 39 9.24 -6.09 5.50
CA GLY A 39 8.91 -6.36 4.11
C GLY A 39 9.21 -5.18 3.19
N ASP A 40 10.08 -4.25 3.59
CA ASP A 40 10.54 -3.17 2.72
C ASP A 40 11.34 -3.81 1.61
N TRP A 41 10.97 -3.55 0.36
CA TRP A 41 11.43 -4.31 -0.81
C TRP A 41 10.84 -5.74 -0.93
N GLY A 42 9.83 -6.06 -0.12
CA GLY A 42 8.98 -7.25 -0.17
C GLY A 42 9.47 -8.45 0.66
N GLN A 43 8.60 -9.03 1.47
CA GLN A 43 8.52 -10.50 1.55
C GLN A 43 7.19 -10.99 0.99
N ASP A 44 7.29 -12.06 0.21
CA ASP A 44 6.51 -12.24 -1.01
C ASP A 44 5.42 -13.30 -0.78
N LEU A 45 4.25 -12.84 -0.33
CA LEU A 45 3.11 -13.70 -0.02
C LEU A 45 2.45 -14.29 -1.27
N LEU A 46 2.71 -13.71 -2.45
CA LEU A 46 2.38 -14.36 -3.71
C LEU A 46 3.37 -15.50 -4.02
N ARG A 47 4.66 -15.31 -3.75
CA ARG A 47 5.68 -16.37 -3.86
C ARG A 47 5.40 -17.53 -2.92
N LEU A 48 5.00 -17.26 -1.69
CA LEU A 48 4.56 -18.32 -0.77
C LEU A 48 3.29 -19.04 -1.26
N HIS A 49 2.42 -18.38 -2.03
CA HIS A 49 1.24 -19.00 -2.63
C HIS A 49 1.58 -19.94 -3.81
N TYR A 50 2.61 -19.66 -4.62
CA TYR A 50 3.12 -20.60 -5.63
C TYR A 50 3.89 -21.77 -5.02
N ASP A 51 4.72 -21.49 -4.01
CA ASP A 51 5.52 -22.53 -3.34
C ASP A 51 4.66 -23.58 -2.62
N SER A 52 3.38 -23.28 -2.41
CA SER A 52 2.38 -24.16 -1.79
C SER A 52 1.31 -24.69 -2.75
N ALA A 53 1.27 -24.25 -4.01
CA ALA A 53 0.30 -24.71 -4.99
C ALA A 53 0.76 -26.03 -5.67
N HIS A 54 -0.10 -27.06 -5.66
CA HIS A 54 0.16 -28.34 -6.32
C HIS A 54 0.03 -28.24 -7.86
N PRO A 55 0.70 -29.12 -8.65
CA PRO A 55 0.82 -28.99 -10.12
C PRO A 55 -0.50 -29.00 -10.92
N ASP A 56 -1.62 -29.40 -10.32
CA ASP A 56 -2.90 -29.56 -11.03
C ASP A 56 -3.77 -28.29 -11.03
N HIS A 57 -3.36 -27.21 -10.37
CA HIS A 57 -4.03 -25.92 -10.48
C HIS A 57 -3.49 -25.13 -11.69
N GLY A 58 -4.09 -25.36 -12.85
CA GLY A 58 -4.08 -24.34 -13.90
C GLY A 58 -4.83 -23.11 -13.37
N HIS A 59 -4.10 -22.00 -13.18
CA HIS A 59 -4.51 -20.66 -12.71
C HIS A 59 -5.98 -20.48 -12.27
#